data_AF-A0A9E2Q553-F1
#
_entry.id   AF-A0A9E2Q553-F1
#
_cell.length_a   1.000
_cell.length_b   1.000
_cell.length_c   1.000
_cell.angle_alpha   90.00
_cell.angle_beta   90.00
_cell.angle_gamma   90.00
#
_symmetry.space_group_name_H-M   'P 1'
#
loop_
_entity.id
_entity.type
_entity.pdbx_description
1 polymer ?
#
loop_
_entity_poly.entity_id
_entity_poly.type
_entity_poly.pdbx_seq_one_letter_code
_entity_poly.pdbx_strand_id
1 'polypeptide(L)'
;LVATYLTGILDRDLHVWLDGYLGPLREVLGLRVTELAPTGAPLRLEGEVAGAAQVWQDVVELAGAQVVSTFADGVAAGGAAVTRHPHGRGVAWYVATAPAPVVLDELVDRWLDEAGVAALLTRAVTGVEAVRRGDLLFLLNHTPEAVELPLVGGPVTVGGYGAVVHPV
;
A
#
# COMPACT_ATOMS: atom_id res chain seq x y z
N LEU A 1 4.28 -9.73 -0.43
CA LEU A 1 3.59 -9.40 -1.70
C LEU A 1 2.39 -8.54 -1.35
N VAL A 2 2.16 -7.45 -2.06
CA VAL A 2 0.90 -6.71 -1.99
C VAL A 2 0.32 -6.71 -3.40
N ALA A 3 -0.93 -7.13 -3.53
CA ALA A 3 -1.70 -7.04 -4.76
C ALA A 3 -2.94 -6.18 -4.51
N THR A 4 -3.38 -5.46 -5.53
CA THR A 4 -4.55 -4.58 -5.45
C THR A 4 -5.66 -5.10 -6.35
N TYR A 5 -6.84 -4.50 -6.22
CA TYR A 5 -7.93 -4.64 -7.18
C TYR A 5 -7.43 -4.53 -8.63
N LEU A 6 -8.11 -5.24 -9.53
CA LEU A 6 -7.73 -5.41 -10.94
C LEU A 6 -6.40 -6.17 -11.19
N THR A 7 -5.79 -6.77 -10.17
CA THR A 7 -4.69 -7.72 -10.38
C THR A 7 -5.22 -9.07 -10.88
N GLY A 8 -4.53 -9.66 -11.87
CA GLY A 8 -4.81 -11.04 -12.30
C GLY A 8 -6.21 -11.27 -12.87
N ILE A 9 -6.76 -10.29 -13.59
CA ILE A 9 -8.07 -10.41 -14.26
C ILE A 9 -8.00 -11.32 -15.48
N LEU A 10 -6.94 -11.16 -16.29
CA LEU A 10 -6.77 -11.86 -17.56
C LEU A 10 -5.51 -12.74 -17.55
N ASP A 11 -5.51 -13.76 -18.41
CA ASP A 11 -4.31 -14.49 -18.79
C ASP A 11 -3.51 -13.74 -19.88
N ARG A 12 -2.44 -14.37 -20.36
CA ARG A 12 -1.55 -13.81 -21.39
C ARG A 12 -2.22 -13.62 -22.76
N ASP A 13 -3.33 -14.30 -23.00
CA ASP A 13 -4.07 -14.32 -24.26
C ASP A 13 -5.39 -13.51 -24.15
N LEU A 14 -5.52 -12.72 -23.07
CA LEU A 14 -6.67 -11.86 -22.75
C LEU A 14 -7.96 -12.63 -22.42
N HIS A 15 -7.86 -13.88 -21.97
CA HIS A 15 -9.01 -14.60 -21.44
C HIS A 15 -9.19 -14.34 -19.95
N VAL A 16 -10.45 -14.28 -19.52
CA VAL A 16 -10.78 -14.24 -18.08
C VAL A 16 -10.49 -15.60 -17.44
N TRP A 17 -10.05 -15.55 -16.18
CA TRP A 17 -9.94 -16.76 -15.37
C TRP A 17 -11.34 -17.28 -15.01
N LEU A 18 -11.58 -18.57 -15.22
CA LEU A 18 -12.80 -19.22 -14.75
C LEU A 18 -12.75 -19.41 -13.23
N ASP A 19 -13.92 -19.43 -12.59
CA ASP A 19 -14.09 -19.57 -11.14
C ASP A 19 -13.56 -18.38 -10.30
N GLY A 20 -13.48 -17.18 -10.87
CA GLY A 20 -13.12 -15.92 -10.20
C GLY A 20 -11.85 -15.27 -10.76
N TYR A 21 -11.39 -14.14 -10.23
CA TYR A 21 -10.17 -13.49 -10.70
C TYR A 21 -8.95 -13.86 -9.85
N LEU A 22 -7.81 -13.19 -10.09
CA LEU A 22 -6.47 -13.41 -9.52
C LEU A 22 -5.70 -14.61 -10.09
N GLY A 23 -6.37 -15.50 -10.82
CA GLY A 23 -5.74 -16.63 -11.50
C GLY A 23 -4.76 -17.40 -10.59
N PRO A 24 -3.49 -17.57 -10.98
CA PRO A 24 -2.48 -18.27 -10.17
C PRO A 24 -2.21 -17.65 -8.79
N LEU A 25 -2.57 -16.39 -8.56
CA LEU A 25 -2.32 -15.72 -7.27
C LEU A 25 -3.34 -16.08 -6.18
N ARG A 26 -4.45 -16.76 -6.52
CA ARG A 26 -5.49 -17.13 -5.55
C ARG A 26 -4.95 -17.91 -4.35
N GLU A 27 -4.06 -18.88 -4.59
CA GLU A 27 -3.46 -19.71 -3.54
C GLU A 27 -2.53 -18.88 -2.64
N VAL A 28 -1.74 -17.99 -3.24
CA VAL A 28 -0.81 -17.12 -2.51
C VAL A 28 -1.58 -16.10 -1.66
N LEU A 29 -2.60 -15.49 -2.24
CA LEU A 29 -3.44 -14.46 -1.59
C LEU A 29 -4.49 -15.06 -0.65
N GLY A 30 -4.77 -16.36 -0.74
CA GLY A 30 -5.75 -17.04 0.10
C GLY A 30 -7.18 -16.57 -0.13
N LEU A 31 -7.52 -16.13 -1.34
CA LEU A 31 -8.86 -15.67 -1.72
C LEU A 31 -9.05 -15.68 -3.24
N ARG A 32 -10.30 -15.52 -3.69
CA ARG A 32 -10.67 -15.22 -5.07
C ARG A 32 -11.61 -14.02 -5.12
N VAL A 33 -11.54 -13.23 -6.19
CA VAL A 33 -12.55 -12.19 -6.48
C VAL A 33 -13.65 -12.82 -7.31
N THR A 34 -14.91 -12.65 -6.90
CA THR A 34 -16.08 -13.21 -7.60
C THR A 34 -16.84 -12.18 -8.42
N GLU A 35 -16.81 -10.91 -8.00
CA GLU A 35 -17.48 -9.81 -8.68
C GLU A 35 -16.63 -8.54 -8.60
N LEU A 36 -16.63 -7.76 -9.68
CA LEU A 36 -16.04 -6.42 -9.72
C LEU A 36 -17.18 -5.39 -9.57
N ALA A 37 -17.16 -4.60 -8.51
CA ALA A 37 -18.21 -3.64 -8.20
C ALA A 37 -17.61 -2.21 -8.12
N PRO A 38 -17.34 -1.57 -9.27
CA PRO A 38 -16.96 -0.16 -9.29
C PRO A 38 -18.07 0.70 -8.68
N THR A 39 -17.68 1.78 -8.01
CA THR A 39 -18.63 2.72 -7.38
C THR A 39 -18.25 4.16 -7.66
N GLY A 40 -19.26 5.01 -7.87
CA GLY A 40 -19.09 6.47 -7.93
C GLY A 40 -19.18 7.14 -6.55
N ALA A 41 -19.58 6.40 -5.52
CA ALA A 41 -19.74 6.92 -4.17
C ALA A 41 -18.50 6.63 -3.31
N PRO A 42 -18.15 7.51 -2.35
CA PRO A 42 -17.19 7.20 -1.31
C PRO A 42 -17.65 5.98 -0.50
N LEU A 43 -16.67 5.22 -0.01
CA LEU A 43 -16.86 4.05 0.82
C LEU A 43 -16.17 4.23 2.17
N ARG A 44 -16.63 3.49 3.18
CA ARG A 44 -15.95 3.40 4.48
C ARG A 44 -15.41 1.99 4.70
N LEU A 45 -14.21 1.95 5.26
CA LEU A 45 -13.55 0.74 5.74
C LEU A 45 -13.58 0.73 7.26
N GLU A 46 -13.89 -0.43 7.82
CA GLU A 46 -13.90 -0.68 9.27
C GLU A 46 -13.02 -1.90 9.57
N GLY A 47 -12.41 -1.96 10.77
CA GLY A 47 -11.50 -3.04 11.16
C GLY A 47 -10.24 -2.55 11.83
N GLU A 48 -9.15 -3.31 11.71
CA GLU A 48 -7.83 -2.94 12.24
C GLU A 48 -7.30 -1.67 11.59
N VAL A 49 -7.52 -1.55 10.28
CA VAL A 49 -7.22 -0.35 9.49
C VAL A 49 -8.54 0.19 8.97
N ALA A 50 -8.90 1.41 9.36
CA ALA A 50 -10.21 2.01 9.08
C ALA A 50 -10.04 3.37 8.40
N GLY A 51 -11.06 3.77 7.63
CA GLY A 51 -11.06 5.07 6.97
C GLY A 51 -11.86 5.09 5.68
N ALA A 52 -11.53 6.00 4.78
CA ALA A 52 -12.23 6.15 3.52
C ALA A 52 -11.58 5.31 2.41
N ALA A 53 -12.40 4.85 1.48
CA ALA A 53 -12.00 4.29 0.20
C ALA A 53 -12.91 4.82 -0.90
N GLN A 54 -12.56 4.61 -2.16
CA GLN A 54 -13.33 5.12 -3.28
C GLN A 54 -13.15 4.25 -4.54
N VAL A 55 -13.95 4.58 -5.55
CA VAL A 55 -13.91 4.10 -6.94
C VAL A 55 -14.13 2.60 -7.18
N TRP A 56 -13.84 1.72 -6.22
CA TRP A 56 -13.79 0.28 -6.47
C TRP A 56 -14.16 -0.57 -5.25
N GLN A 57 -14.82 -1.70 -5.50
CA GLN A 57 -15.02 -2.79 -4.54
C GLN A 57 -14.86 -4.11 -5.28
N ASP A 58 -13.96 -4.97 -4.83
CA ASP A 58 -14.01 -6.37 -5.20
C ASP A 58 -14.86 -7.13 -4.19
N VAL A 59 -15.81 -7.95 -4.67
CA VAL A 59 -16.46 -8.95 -3.83
C VAL A 59 -15.55 -10.15 -3.79
N VAL A 60 -15.08 -10.52 -2.60
CA VAL A 60 -14.10 -11.58 -2.41
C VAL A 60 -14.67 -12.74 -1.61
N GLU A 61 -14.25 -13.94 -1.98
CA GLU A 61 -14.43 -15.15 -1.18
C GLU A 61 -13.08 -15.59 -0.63
N LEU A 62 -13.00 -15.74 0.69
CA LEU A 62 -11.78 -16.10 1.38
C LEU A 62 -11.55 -17.61 1.33
N ALA A 63 -10.29 -17.97 1.12
CA ALA A 63 -9.77 -19.33 1.14
C ALA A 63 -8.48 -19.38 1.98
N GLY A 64 -8.62 -19.02 3.27
CA GLY A 64 -7.51 -19.00 4.24
C GLY A 64 -6.98 -17.61 4.59
N ALA A 65 -7.25 -16.59 3.77
CA ALA A 65 -6.91 -15.21 4.09
C ALA A 65 -7.67 -14.69 5.32
N GLN A 66 -6.98 -13.87 6.10
CA GLN A 66 -7.49 -13.20 7.28
C GLN A 66 -7.92 -11.78 6.90
N VAL A 67 -9.07 -11.36 7.44
CA VAL A 67 -9.60 -10.00 7.22
C VAL A 67 -8.87 -9.01 8.12
N VAL A 68 -8.40 -7.92 7.54
CA VAL A 68 -7.81 -6.77 8.24
C VAL A 68 -8.83 -5.63 8.30
N SER A 69 -9.54 -5.41 7.19
CA SER A 69 -10.61 -4.43 7.08
C SER A 69 -11.76 -4.97 6.26
N THR A 70 -12.98 -4.54 6.57
CA THR A 70 -14.22 -4.80 5.82
C THR A 70 -14.78 -3.53 5.21
N PHE A 71 -15.56 -3.66 4.14
CA PHE A 71 -16.40 -2.56 3.66
C PHE A 71 -17.57 -2.37 4.63
N ALA A 72 -17.81 -1.14 5.08
CA ALA A 72 -18.98 -0.81 5.90
C ALA A 72 -20.23 -0.51 5.07
N ASP A 73 -20.04 -0.19 3.79
CA ASP A 73 -21.10 0.25 2.87
C ASP A 73 -20.79 -0.16 1.42
N GLY A 74 -21.75 0.10 0.52
CA GLY A 74 -21.70 -0.30 -0.88
C GLY A 74 -22.14 -1.75 -1.13
N VAL A 75 -21.88 -2.26 -2.34
CA VAL A 75 -22.32 -3.59 -2.78
C VAL A 75 -21.60 -4.70 -2.02
N ALA A 76 -20.33 -4.46 -1.65
CA ALA A 76 -19.51 -5.40 -0.90
C ALA A 76 -19.60 -5.23 0.63
N ALA A 77 -20.60 -4.49 1.15
CA ALA A 77 -20.74 -4.25 2.59
C ALA A 77 -20.71 -5.54 3.43
N GLY A 78 -19.94 -5.53 4.52
CA GLY A 78 -19.64 -6.71 5.35
C GLY A 78 -18.57 -7.64 4.77
N GLY A 79 -18.23 -7.52 3.49
CA GLY A 79 -17.16 -8.26 2.84
C GLY A 79 -15.77 -7.67 3.12
N ALA A 80 -14.73 -8.46 2.85
CA ALA A 80 -13.35 -8.06 3.13
C ALA A 80 -12.84 -7.03 2.11
N ALA A 81 -12.28 -5.91 2.62
CA ALA A 81 -11.68 -4.84 1.84
C ALA A 81 -10.15 -4.92 1.83
N VAL A 82 -9.56 -5.34 2.95
CA VAL A 82 -8.12 -5.59 3.06
C VAL A 82 -7.93 -6.94 3.75
N THR A 83 -7.08 -7.78 3.17
CA THR A 83 -6.78 -9.11 3.71
C THR A 83 -5.29 -9.38 3.75
N ARG A 84 -4.90 -10.33 4.60
CA ARG A 84 -3.55 -10.88 4.69
C ARG A 84 -3.59 -12.40 4.76
N HIS A 85 -2.64 -13.07 4.10
CA HIS A 85 -2.53 -14.52 4.09
C HIS A 85 -1.08 -14.95 4.29
N PRO A 86 -0.76 -15.65 5.39
CA PRO A 86 0.54 -16.31 5.52
C PRO A 86 0.70 -17.37 4.43
N HIS A 87 1.75 -17.27 3.63
CA HIS A 87 2.04 -18.23 2.56
C HIS A 87 3.56 -18.49 2.48
N GLY A 88 3.95 -19.76 2.62
CA GLY A 88 5.35 -20.14 2.73
C GLY A 88 6.03 -19.47 3.94
N ARG A 89 7.07 -18.66 3.67
CA ARG A 89 7.84 -17.93 4.70
C ARG A 89 7.47 -16.45 4.81
N GLY A 90 6.42 -16.00 4.12
CA GLY A 90 6.02 -14.60 4.06
C GLY A 90 4.53 -14.40 4.20
N VAL A 91 4.10 -13.17 3.95
CA VAL A 91 2.69 -12.76 3.98
C VAL A 91 2.34 -12.10 2.65
N ALA A 92 1.19 -12.48 2.11
CA ALA A 92 0.58 -11.87 0.94
C ALA A 92 -0.62 -11.02 1.38
N TRP A 93 -0.72 -9.81 0.83
CA TRP A 93 -1.78 -8.85 1.12
C TRP A 93 -2.62 -8.60 -0.12
N TYR A 94 -3.93 -8.46 0.06
CA TYR A 94 -4.85 -8.03 -0.99
C TYR A 94 -5.63 -6.80 -0.56
N VAL A 95 -5.65 -5.77 -1.42
CA VAL A 95 -6.42 -4.53 -1.24
C VAL A 95 -7.52 -4.48 -2.30
N ALA A 96 -8.75 -4.80 -1.91
CA ALA A 96 -9.93 -4.97 -2.78
C ALA A 96 -10.59 -3.63 -3.19
N THR A 97 -9.90 -2.50 -3.03
CA THR A 97 -10.42 -1.15 -3.27
C THR A 97 -9.29 -0.15 -3.48
N ALA A 98 -9.61 1.12 -3.72
CA ALA A 98 -8.66 2.22 -3.65
C ALA A 98 -8.82 2.97 -2.30
N PRO A 99 -7.94 2.74 -1.31
CA PRO A 99 -7.99 3.46 -0.04
C PRO A 99 -7.68 4.94 -0.23
N ALA A 100 -8.22 5.79 0.64
CA ALA A 100 -7.79 7.18 0.73
C ALA A 100 -6.32 7.26 1.16
N PRO A 101 -5.59 8.35 0.83
CA PRO A 101 -4.15 8.46 1.11
C PRO A 101 -3.76 8.14 2.55
N VAL A 102 -4.50 8.63 3.55
CA VAL A 102 -4.22 8.35 4.97
C VAL A 102 -4.27 6.85 5.29
N VAL A 103 -5.23 6.13 4.71
CA VAL A 103 -5.38 4.68 4.90
C VAL A 103 -4.26 3.94 4.17
N LEU A 104 -3.89 4.42 2.98
CA LEU A 104 -2.79 3.84 2.21
C LEU A 104 -1.45 4.03 2.93
N ASP A 105 -1.20 5.20 3.52
CA ASP A 105 0.01 5.50 4.29
C ASP A 105 0.13 4.53 5.48
N GLU A 106 -0.93 4.33 6.25
CA GLU A 106 -0.97 3.38 7.37
C GLU A 106 -0.69 1.93 6.92
N LEU A 107 -1.27 1.51 5.78
CA LEU A 107 -1.01 0.19 5.21
C LEU A 107 0.44 0.03 4.74
N VAL A 108 1.00 1.05 4.10
CA VAL A 108 2.39 1.04 3.62
C VAL A 108 3.36 0.96 4.80
N ASP A 109 3.16 1.76 5.85
CA ASP A 109 3.97 1.70 7.07
C ASP A 109 3.97 0.29 7.65
N ARG A 110 2.78 -0.32 7.78
CA ARG A 110 2.64 -1.70 8.26
C ARG A 110 3.35 -2.71 7.36
N TRP A 111 3.24 -2.59 6.03
CA TRP A 111 3.90 -3.51 5.10
C TRP A 111 5.43 -3.40 5.16
N LEU A 112 5.97 -2.18 5.31
CA LEU A 112 7.40 -1.95 5.43
C LEU A 112 7.93 -2.49 6.76
N ASP A 113 7.22 -2.27 7.86
CA ASP A 113 7.55 -2.81 9.18
C ASP A 113 7.55 -4.35 9.17
N GLU A 114 6.49 -4.98 8.65
CA GLU A 114 6.40 -6.45 8.53
C GLU A 114 7.48 -7.04 7.60
N ALA A 115 7.92 -6.27 6.60
CA ALA A 115 9.00 -6.67 5.70
C ALA A 115 10.41 -6.38 6.26
N GLY A 116 10.53 -5.69 7.40
CA GLY A 116 11.80 -5.27 7.98
C GLY A 116 12.54 -4.21 7.14
N VAL A 117 11.82 -3.41 6.37
CA VAL A 117 12.38 -2.33 5.57
C VAL A 117 12.53 -1.09 6.43
N ALA A 118 13.77 -0.73 6.76
CA ALA A 118 14.03 0.43 7.60
C ALA A 118 13.74 1.75 6.86
N ALA A 119 13.05 2.66 7.54
CA ALA A 119 12.89 4.03 7.08
C ALA A 119 14.26 4.73 6.90
N LEU A 120 14.40 5.52 5.83
CA LEU A 120 15.61 6.31 5.59
C LEU A 120 15.64 7.61 6.41
N LEU A 121 14.46 8.10 6.79
CA LEU A 121 14.28 9.29 7.64
C LEU A 121 13.61 8.88 8.95
N THR A 122 13.90 9.61 10.03
CA THR A 122 13.28 9.36 11.34
C THR A 122 11.80 9.75 11.40
N ARG A 123 11.33 10.58 10.47
CA ARG A 123 9.93 10.92 10.24
C ARG A 123 9.69 11.29 8.78
N ALA A 124 8.48 11.05 8.29
CA ALA A 124 8.05 11.55 7.00
C ALA A 124 8.04 13.09 7.00
N VAL A 125 8.46 13.69 5.88
CA VAL A 125 8.41 15.13 5.66
C VAL A 125 7.78 15.38 4.30
N THR A 126 6.61 16.04 4.30
CA THR A 126 5.82 16.26 3.09
C THR A 126 6.64 16.96 2.02
N GLY A 127 6.60 16.42 0.80
CA GLY A 127 7.33 16.97 -0.36
C GLY A 127 8.83 16.66 -0.37
N VAL A 128 9.35 15.90 0.60
CA VAL A 128 10.75 15.44 0.61
C VAL A 128 10.81 13.96 0.25
N GLU A 129 11.68 13.64 -0.71
CA GLU A 129 12.00 12.28 -1.11
C GLU A 129 13.41 11.91 -0.64
N ALA A 130 13.57 10.72 -0.06
CA ALA A 130 14.84 10.17 0.36
C ALA A 130 15.14 8.87 -0.39
N VAL A 131 16.31 8.78 -1.02
CA VAL A 131 16.72 7.61 -1.81
C VAL A 131 18.15 7.21 -1.42
N ARG A 132 18.36 5.93 -1.10
CA ARG A 132 19.70 5.38 -0.89
C ARG A 132 20.18 4.62 -2.14
N ARG A 133 21.38 4.94 -2.64
CA ARG A 133 22.06 4.18 -3.71
C ARG A 133 23.48 3.86 -3.28
N GLY A 134 23.75 2.58 -3.00
CA GLY A 134 24.98 2.18 -2.33
C GLY A 134 25.10 2.89 -0.98
N ASP A 135 26.24 3.53 -0.73
CA ASP A 135 26.52 4.26 0.52
C ASP A 135 26.00 5.70 0.51
N LEU A 136 25.39 6.16 -0.59
CA LEU A 136 24.94 7.54 -0.74
C LEU A 136 23.45 7.68 -0.43
N LEU A 137 23.11 8.70 0.37
CA LEU A 137 21.74 9.15 0.62
C LEU A 137 21.48 10.44 -0.18
N PHE A 138 20.49 10.39 -1.06
CA PHE A 138 19.97 11.52 -1.82
C PHE A 138 18.71 12.04 -1.15
N LEU A 139 18.66 13.35 -0.91
CA LEU A 139 17.50 14.05 -0.37
C LEU A 139 17.04 15.07 -1.41
N LEU A 140 15.80 14.93 -1.86
CA LEU A 140 15.19 15.80 -2.87
C LEU A 140 14.02 16.53 -2.23
N ASN A 141 14.12 17.86 -2.17
CA ASN A 141 13.03 18.72 -1.76
C ASN A 141 12.22 19.14 -2.99
N HIS A 142 11.00 18.63 -3.12
CA HIS A 142 10.07 18.97 -4.20
C HIS A 142 9.19 20.18 -3.88
N THR A 143 9.45 20.86 -2.76
CA THR A 143 8.76 22.09 -2.37
C THR A 143 9.57 23.32 -2.77
N PRO A 144 8.94 24.49 -2.95
CA PRO A 144 9.65 25.74 -3.22
C PRO A 144 10.34 26.33 -1.98
N GLU A 145 10.05 25.80 -0.79
CA GLU A 145 10.52 26.33 0.49
C GLU A 145 11.68 25.50 1.04
N ALA A 146 12.54 26.12 1.84
CA ALA A 146 13.56 25.37 2.57
C ALA A 146 12.89 24.43 3.61
N VAL A 147 13.43 23.23 3.76
CA VAL A 147 12.92 22.21 4.69
C VAL A 147 14.05 21.71 5.60
N GLU A 148 13.77 21.61 6.89
CA GLU A 148 14.71 21.07 7.88
C GLU A 148 14.50 19.56 8.09
N LEU A 149 15.59 18.78 8.00
CA LEU A 149 15.57 17.32 8.09
C LEU A 149 16.49 16.82 9.20
N PRO A 150 15.98 16.05 10.18
CA PRO A 150 16.82 15.39 11.17
C PRO A 150 17.49 14.15 10.55
N LEU A 151 18.82 14.16 10.43
CA LEU A 151 19.61 13.03 9.92
C LEU A 151 20.42 12.38 11.06
N VAL A 152 20.47 11.05 11.07
CA VAL A 152 21.32 10.29 11.99
C VAL A 152 22.70 10.14 11.35
N GLY A 153 23.63 11.04 11.68
CA GLY A 153 25.00 11.04 11.13
C GLY A 153 25.52 12.45 10.88
N GLY A 154 26.85 12.63 10.98
CA GLY A 154 27.54 13.93 10.91
C GLY A 154 27.39 14.67 9.56
N PRO A 155 27.95 15.89 9.48
CA PRO A 155 27.64 16.84 8.41
C PRO A 155 27.98 16.31 7.02
N VAL A 156 27.07 16.54 6.05
CA VAL A 156 27.31 16.30 4.63
C VAL A 156 27.14 17.63 3.89
N THR A 157 28.19 18.08 3.21
CA THR A 157 28.13 19.23 2.31
C THR A 157 27.65 18.77 0.95
N VAL A 158 26.44 19.20 0.56
CA VAL A 158 25.94 18.99 -0.80
C VAL A 158 26.19 20.28 -1.58
N GLY A 159 27.00 20.22 -2.64
CA GLY A 159 27.18 21.35 -3.55
C GLY A 159 25.83 21.71 -4.20
N GLY A 160 25.42 22.98 -4.13
CA GLY A 160 24.05 23.43 -4.45
C GLY A 160 23.59 23.05 -5.86
N TYR A 161 22.34 22.61 -6.05
CA TYR A 161 21.09 23.39 -5.92
C TYR A 161 20.46 23.54 -4.51
N GLY A 162 21.10 24.28 -3.60
CA GLY A 162 20.39 25.13 -2.64
C GLY A 162 19.72 24.51 -1.41
N ALA A 163 20.37 23.62 -0.66
CA ALA A 163 19.93 23.30 0.71
C ALA A 163 21.07 23.47 1.72
N VAL A 164 20.83 24.21 2.80
CA VAL A 164 21.70 24.35 3.98
C VAL A 164 20.97 23.69 5.14
N VAL A 165 21.59 22.70 5.79
CA VAL A 165 21.03 21.99 6.94
C VAL A 165 21.83 22.37 8.18
N HIS A 166 21.14 22.77 9.26
CA HIS A 166 21.77 23.12 10.53
C HIS A 166 21.75 21.93 11.51
N PRO A 167 22.87 21.62 12.19
CA PRO A 167 22.91 20.61 13.23
C PRO A 167 22.35 21.15 14.56
N VAL A 168 21.82 20.22 15.37
CA VAL A 168 21.55 20.42 16.80
C VAL A 168 22.72 19.87 17.61
#